data_AF-A0AAW0WHT5-F1
#
_entry.id   AF-A0AAW0WHT5-F1
#
_cell.length_a   1.000
_cell.length_b   1.000
_cell.length_c   1.000
_cell.angle_alpha   90.00
_cell.angle_beta   90.00
_cell.angle_gamma   90.00
#
_symmetry.space_group_name_H-M   'P 1'
#
loop_
_entity.id
_entity.type
_entity.pdbx_description
1 polymer ?
#
loop_
_entity_poly.entity_id
_entity_poly.type
_entity_poly.pdbx_seq_one_letter_code
_entity_poly.pdbx_strand_id
1 'polypeptide(L)'
;MDLLDSIMSKMDKPPSVTDKQRKMLREQQKAVEEAKNKERERLNQFRKLIEERINRFIQNVTLMKKKFEPMDRVARSIVRDVADVAGLTTYAFGTEDFDRHVMVFKKEYPLTEEELDAYKSGEEWDPEKAKEAALLRKQQEYEDELRAQQLKKDPGSNKFIEKYERLVGKETGKESARILEVNKQFGFVRSELKKDKRTIEEALADIRAKKLKRDKEDGTTDQKSQSGNGAHP
;
A
#
# COMPACT_ATOMS: atom_id res chain seq x y z
N MET A 1 -44.06 37.54 -34.67
CA MET A 1 -43.60 37.33 -33.29
C MET A 1 -42.58 36.21 -33.31
N ASP A 2 -41.45 36.42 -32.63
CA ASP A 2 -40.27 35.58 -32.74
C ASP A 2 -40.37 34.34 -31.84
N LEU A 3 -40.26 33.15 -32.43
CA LEU A 3 -40.53 31.87 -31.76
C LEU A 3 -39.46 31.56 -30.69
N LEU A 4 -38.22 32.02 -30.94
CA LEU A 4 -37.11 31.89 -30.00
C LEU A 4 -37.34 32.71 -28.73
N ASP A 5 -37.95 33.89 -28.85
CA ASP A 5 -38.26 34.78 -27.73
C ASP A 5 -39.37 34.19 -26.83
N SER A 6 -40.32 33.47 -27.43
CA SER A 6 -41.37 32.72 -26.72
C SER A 6 -40.84 31.47 -26.00
N ILE A 7 -39.80 30.82 -26.54
CA ILE A 7 -39.13 29.69 -25.90
C ILE A 7 -38.20 30.18 -24.78
N MET A 8 -37.47 31.27 -24.99
CA MET A 8 -36.58 31.85 -23.98
C MET A 8 -37.32 32.42 -22.78
N SER A 9 -38.54 32.96 -22.95
CA SER A 9 -39.35 33.44 -21.82
C SER A 9 -39.99 32.31 -20.99
N LYS A 10 -40.07 31.08 -21.52
CA LYS A 10 -40.66 29.90 -20.85
C LYS A 10 -39.65 29.08 -20.06
N MET A 11 -38.35 29.36 -20.17
CA MET A 11 -37.35 28.76 -19.28
C MET A 11 -37.48 29.38 -17.89
N ASP A 12 -37.45 28.57 -16.83
CA ASP A 12 -37.40 29.04 -15.45
C ASP A 12 -36.20 29.98 -15.27
N LYS A 13 -36.48 31.23 -14.91
CA LYS A 13 -35.43 32.22 -14.64
C LYS A 13 -34.55 31.68 -13.50
N PRO A 14 -33.22 31.76 -13.62
CA PRO A 14 -32.34 31.36 -12.53
C PRO A 14 -32.73 32.15 -11.28
N PRO A 15 -32.68 31.54 -10.07
CA PRO A 15 -33.19 32.16 -8.86
C PRO A 15 -32.54 33.53 -8.68
N SER A 16 -33.33 34.58 -8.91
CA SER A 16 -32.86 35.96 -8.79
C SER A 16 -32.73 36.25 -7.31
N VAL A 17 -31.49 36.37 -6.83
CA VAL A 17 -31.18 36.65 -5.43
C VAL A 17 -31.80 38.01 -5.06
N THR A 18 -32.86 37.98 -4.25
CA THR A 18 -33.57 39.17 -3.75
C THR A 18 -32.61 40.07 -2.97
N ASP A 19 -32.79 41.40 -2.96
CA ASP A 19 -31.87 42.33 -2.26
C ASP A 19 -31.67 41.99 -0.77
N LYS A 20 -32.71 41.47 -0.11
CA LYS A 20 -32.62 40.93 1.26
C LYS A 20 -31.66 39.73 1.35
N GLN A 21 -31.75 38.78 0.41
CA GLN A 21 -30.85 37.62 0.35
C GLN A 21 -29.41 38.05 0.02
N ARG A 22 -29.21 39.07 -0.83
CA ARG A 22 -27.88 39.64 -1.10
C ARG A 22 -27.24 40.26 0.14
N LYS A 23 -28.04 40.97 0.97
CA LYS A 23 -27.58 41.52 2.24
C LYS A 23 -27.19 40.41 3.22
N MET A 24 -28.04 39.40 3.39
CA MET A 24 -27.76 38.23 4.24
C MET A 24 -26.50 37.48 3.79
N LEU A 25 -26.31 37.28 2.48
CA LEU A 25 -25.12 36.61 1.95
C LEU A 25 -23.84 37.41 2.22
N ARG A 26 -23.88 38.74 2.07
CA ARG A 26 -22.74 39.61 2.41
C ARG A 26 -22.41 39.60 3.89
N GLU A 27 -23.42 39.56 4.76
CA GLU A 27 -23.24 39.46 6.21
C GLU A 27 -22.64 38.11 6.60
N GLN A 28 -23.11 37.00 6.01
CA GLN A 28 -22.52 35.68 6.21
C GLN A 28 -21.07 35.62 5.72
N GLN A 29 -20.76 36.18 4.55
CA GLN A 29 -19.39 36.25 4.03
C GLN A 29 -18.46 37.03 4.97
N LYS A 30 -18.91 38.19 5.47
CA LYS A 30 -18.15 38.97 6.44
C LYS A 30 -17.91 38.23 7.75
N ALA A 31 -18.92 37.54 8.27
CA ALA A 31 -18.78 36.74 9.49
C ALA A 31 -17.79 35.58 9.32
N VAL A 32 -17.80 34.91 8.16
CA VAL A 32 -16.84 33.85 7.83
C VAL A 32 -15.43 34.42 7.68
N GLU A 33 -15.27 35.58 7.05
CA GLU A 33 -13.97 36.24 6.90
C GLU A 33 -13.40 36.69 8.25
N GLU A 34 -14.23 37.28 9.12
CA GLU A 34 -13.82 37.66 10.47
C GLU A 34 -13.41 36.44 11.31
N ALA A 35 -14.17 35.35 11.23
CA ALA A 35 -13.82 34.09 11.90
C ALA A 35 -12.48 33.53 11.41
N LYS A 36 -12.25 33.52 10.08
CA LYS A 36 -10.98 33.10 9.47
C LYS A 36 -9.81 33.99 9.91
N ASN A 37 -10.01 35.31 9.99
CA ASN A 37 -8.97 36.23 10.43
C ASN A 37 -8.60 36.00 11.89
N LYS A 38 -9.59 35.81 12.77
CA LYS A 38 -9.36 35.45 14.19
C LYS A 38 -8.60 34.13 14.33
N GLU A 39 -8.94 33.13 13.53
CA GLU A 39 -8.22 31.85 13.52
C GLU A 39 -6.77 32.01 13.06
N ARG A 40 -6.54 32.76 11.98
CA ARG A 40 -5.18 33.10 11.50
C ARG A 40 -4.37 33.83 12.55
N GLU A 41 -4.96 34.80 13.24
CA GLU A 41 -4.30 35.53 14.34
C GLU A 41 -3.91 34.60 15.49
N ARG A 42 -4.80 33.67 15.89
CA ARG A 42 -4.50 32.66 16.91
C ARG A 42 -3.34 31.75 16.49
N LEU A 43 -3.34 31.28 15.24
CA LEU A 43 -2.26 30.45 14.71
C LEU A 43 -0.93 31.23 14.63
N ASN A 44 -0.97 32.51 14.27
CA ASN A 44 0.22 33.36 14.25
C ASN A 44 0.77 33.62 15.66
N GLN A 45 -0.11 33.82 16.65
CA GLN A 45 0.30 33.93 18.05
C GLN A 45 0.93 32.62 18.52
N PHE A 46 0.32 31.47 18.20
CA PHE A 46 0.88 30.16 18.51
C PHE A 46 2.26 29.97 17.89
N ARG A 47 2.44 30.35 16.62
CA ARG A 47 3.74 30.30 15.93
C ARG A 47 4.81 31.08 16.68
N LYS A 48 4.53 32.32 17.12
CA LYS A 48 5.46 33.13 17.91
C LYS A 48 5.83 32.46 19.24
N LEU A 49 4.86 31.87 19.93
CA LEU A 49 5.11 31.14 21.19
C LEU A 49 6.03 29.92 20.96
N ILE A 50 5.83 29.19 19.86
CA ILE A 50 6.67 28.05 19.49
C ILE A 50 8.09 28.51 19.10
N GLU A 51 8.23 29.61 18.35
CA GLU A 51 9.52 30.22 18.03
C GLU A 51 10.31 30.56 19.29
N GLU A 52 9.69 31.19 20.29
CA GLU A 52 10.34 31.46 21.57
C GLU A 52 10.71 30.19 22.34
N ARG A 53 9.83 29.18 22.34
CA ARG A 53 10.11 27.88 23.00
C ARG A 53 11.29 27.17 22.33
N ILE A 54 11.35 27.17 21.01
CA ILE A 54 12.44 26.57 20.23
C ILE A 54 13.73 27.35 20.43
N ASN A 55 13.68 28.69 20.43
CA ASN A 55 14.87 29.51 20.69
C ASN A 55 15.44 29.24 22.09
N ARG A 56 14.59 29.19 23.13
CA ARG A 56 15.00 28.78 24.48
C ARG A 56 15.59 27.37 24.52
N PHE A 57 15.06 26.44 23.73
CA PHE A 57 15.60 25.08 23.64
C PHE A 57 16.98 25.05 22.99
N ILE A 58 17.20 25.82 21.91
CA ILE A 58 18.49 25.91 21.22
C ILE A 58 19.57 26.48 22.15
N GLN A 59 19.24 27.53 22.91
CA GLN A 59 20.16 28.17 23.86
C GLN A 59 20.60 27.23 25.00
N ASN A 60 19.76 26.27 25.38
CA ASN A 60 20.09 25.32 26.45
C ASN A 60 20.95 24.17 25.92
N VAL A 61 22.27 24.20 26.14
CA VAL A 61 23.21 23.17 25.65
C VAL A 61 22.90 21.77 26.20
N THR A 62 22.43 21.67 27.44
CA THR A 62 22.19 20.39 28.14
C THR A 62 21.02 19.58 27.58
N LEU A 63 20.01 20.25 27.02
CA LEU A 63 18.83 19.57 26.48
C LEU A 63 19.11 19.10 25.06
N MET A 64 19.11 17.78 24.84
CA MET A 64 19.30 17.18 23.52
C MET A 64 17.99 17.07 22.72
N LYS A 65 16.88 16.85 23.44
CA LYS A 65 15.54 16.63 22.88
C LYS A 65 14.48 17.41 23.64
N LYS A 66 13.40 17.77 22.96
CA LYS A 66 12.22 18.41 23.55
C LYS A 66 10.94 17.74 23.04
N LYS A 67 10.16 17.19 23.97
CA LYS A 67 8.81 16.68 23.72
C LYS A 67 7.80 17.83 23.83
N PHE A 68 6.91 17.95 22.84
CA PHE A 68 5.75 18.84 22.89
C PHE A 68 4.50 18.05 23.29
N GLU A 69 3.48 18.80 23.74
CA GLU A 69 2.17 18.24 24.05
C GLU A 69 1.50 17.68 22.77
N PRO A 70 0.63 16.66 22.90
CA PRO A 70 -0.23 16.22 21.81
C PRO A 70 -1.03 17.39 21.26
N MET A 71 -1.05 17.54 19.94
CA MET A 71 -1.72 18.68 19.31
C MET A 71 -2.28 18.31 17.93
N ASP A 72 -3.21 19.12 17.45
CA ASP A 72 -3.85 18.93 16.15
C ASP A 72 -2.83 19.03 15.00
N ARG A 73 -3.19 18.46 13.84
CA ARG A 73 -2.36 18.38 12.64
C ARG A 73 -1.79 19.74 12.23
N VAL A 74 -2.60 20.80 12.27
CA VAL A 74 -2.16 22.16 11.91
C VAL A 74 -1.09 22.67 12.87
N ALA A 75 -1.31 22.51 14.18
CA ALA A 75 -0.35 22.91 15.20
C ALA A 75 0.97 22.12 15.08
N ARG A 76 0.90 20.81 14.82
CA ARG A 76 2.08 19.96 14.57
C ARG A 76 2.87 20.42 13.35
N SER A 77 2.17 20.83 12.28
CA SER A 77 2.82 21.38 11.08
C SER A 77 3.57 22.66 11.40
N ILE A 78 2.99 23.56 12.20
CA ILE A 78 3.67 24.81 12.61
C ILE A 78 4.94 24.50 13.41
N VAL A 79 4.89 23.54 14.34
CA VAL A 79 6.09 23.14 15.10
C VAL A 79 7.18 22.60 14.19
N ARG A 80 6.82 21.74 13.22
CA ARG A 80 7.75 21.22 12.22
C ARG A 80 8.37 22.36 11.41
N ASP A 81 7.56 23.26 10.85
CA ASP A 81 8.04 24.36 10.01
C ASP A 81 9.03 25.26 10.76
N VAL A 82 8.72 25.61 12.02
CA VAL A 82 9.61 26.46 12.83
C VAL A 82 10.90 25.72 13.19
N ALA A 83 10.82 24.43 13.53
CA ALA A 83 12.00 23.63 13.85
C ALA A 83 12.90 23.40 12.64
N ASP A 84 12.33 23.18 11.45
CA ASP A 84 13.06 23.02 10.20
C ASP A 84 13.80 24.31 9.82
N VAL A 85 13.17 25.48 10.01
CA VAL A 85 13.83 26.80 9.84
C VAL A 85 14.98 26.99 10.83
N ALA A 86 14.83 26.49 12.05
CA ALA A 86 15.88 26.53 13.06
C ALA A 86 16.97 25.45 12.87
N GLY A 87 16.85 24.59 11.85
CA GLY A 87 17.81 23.52 11.55
C GLY A 87 17.78 22.35 12.53
N LEU A 88 16.65 22.11 13.18
CA LEU A 88 16.42 21.00 14.10
C LEU A 88 15.73 19.83 13.38
N THR A 89 15.88 18.62 13.92
CA THR A 89 15.21 17.43 13.38
C THR A 89 13.92 17.18 14.14
N THR A 90 12.82 16.87 13.43
CA THR A 90 11.51 16.63 14.05
C THR A 90 10.91 15.28 13.68
N TYR A 91 10.31 14.63 14.66
CA TYR A 91 9.57 13.39 14.49
C TYR A 91 8.23 13.46 15.22
N ALA A 92 7.20 12.83 14.64
CA ALA A 92 5.87 12.79 15.23
C ALA A 92 5.54 11.35 15.61
N PHE A 93 5.18 11.15 16.88
CA PHE A 93 4.89 9.84 17.47
C PHE A 93 3.48 9.84 18.06
N GLY A 94 2.88 8.66 18.19
CA GLY A 94 1.49 8.48 18.63
C GLY A 94 0.48 8.40 17.49
N THR A 95 -0.79 8.26 17.87
CA THR A 95 -1.93 8.03 16.96
C THR A 95 -2.63 9.36 16.65
N GLU A 96 -2.91 9.63 15.35
CA GLU A 96 -3.37 10.93 14.81
C GLU A 96 -4.49 11.60 15.63
N ASP A 97 -5.44 10.81 16.14
CA ASP A 97 -6.67 11.30 16.78
C ASP A 97 -6.66 11.25 18.31
N PHE A 98 -5.62 10.69 18.95
CA PHE A 98 -5.57 10.49 20.40
C PHE A 98 -4.44 11.26 21.06
N ASP A 99 -3.20 10.93 20.71
CA ASP A 99 -2.01 11.33 21.47
C ASP A 99 -0.83 11.74 20.57
N ARG A 100 -1.09 12.01 19.29
CA ARG A 100 -0.02 12.35 18.36
C ARG A 100 0.66 13.65 18.75
N HIS A 101 1.93 13.54 19.09
CA HIS A 101 2.77 14.62 19.56
C HIS A 101 4.04 14.73 18.71
N VAL A 102 4.72 15.87 18.82
CA VAL A 102 5.95 16.15 18.08
C VAL A 102 7.12 16.22 19.05
N MET A 103 8.22 15.56 18.68
CA MET A 103 9.50 15.67 19.36
C MET A 103 10.50 16.36 18.46
N VAL A 104 11.27 17.27 19.05
CA VAL A 104 12.29 18.06 18.36
C VAL A 104 13.65 17.68 18.94
N PHE A 105 14.61 17.45 18.06
CA PHE A 105 15.96 16.99 18.37
C PHE A 105 16.99 17.94 17.78
N LYS A 106 18.09 18.15 18.49
CA LYS A 106 19.22 18.90 17.96
C LYS A 106 19.92 18.13 16.85
N LYS A 107 20.39 18.84 15.83
CA LYS A 107 21.09 18.26 14.68
C LYS A 107 22.37 17.51 15.04
N GLU A 108 23.01 17.89 16.16
CA GLU A 108 24.21 17.23 16.70
C GLU A 108 23.95 15.81 17.20
N TYR A 109 22.69 15.48 17.50
CA TYR A 109 22.27 14.19 18.03
C TYR A 109 21.23 13.57 17.09
N PRO A 110 21.63 13.11 15.90
CA PRO A 110 20.73 12.37 15.02
C PRO A 110 20.34 11.06 15.70
N LEU A 111 19.04 10.77 15.73
CA LEU A 111 18.54 9.50 16.26
C LEU A 111 19.00 8.36 15.37
N THR A 112 19.43 7.26 15.99
CA THR A 112 19.64 6.01 15.27
C THR A 112 18.29 5.42 14.86
N GLU A 113 18.30 4.53 13.85
CA GLU A 113 17.06 3.87 13.39
C GLU A 113 16.41 3.04 14.51
N GLU A 114 17.23 2.40 15.34
CA GLU A 114 16.78 1.63 16.50
C GLU A 114 16.13 2.52 17.57
N GLU A 115 16.71 3.69 17.84
CA GLU A 115 16.13 4.71 18.72
C GLU A 115 14.77 5.17 18.22
N LEU A 116 14.67 5.45 16.92
CA LEU A 116 13.44 5.90 16.29
C LEU A 116 12.33 4.85 16.45
N ASP A 117 12.64 3.58 16.27
CA ASP A 117 11.67 2.49 16.37
C ASP A 117 11.23 2.25 17.81
N ALA A 118 12.12 2.39 18.80
CA ALA A 118 11.75 2.40 20.22
C ALA A 118 10.74 3.52 20.53
N TYR A 119 10.94 4.73 20.00
CA TYR A 119 9.97 5.82 20.18
C TYR A 119 8.64 5.57 19.46
N LYS A 120 8.63 4.85 18.34
CA LYS A 120 7.39 4.46 17.64
C LYS A 120 6.64 3.37 18.39
N SER A 121 7.33 2.41 19.00
CA SER A 121 6.72 1.37 19.84
C SER A 121 6.23 1.92 21.18
N GLY A 122 6.69 3.11 21.57
CA GLY A 122 6.34 3.74 22.85
C GLY A 122 7.21 3.24 24.01
N GLU A 123 8.32 2.57 23.71
CA GLU A 123 9.27 2.08 24.69
C GLU A 123 10.23 3.20 25.11
N GLU A 124 10.56 3.29 26.40
CA GLU A 124 11.50 4.29 26.90
C GLU A 124 12.92 3.87 26.51
N TRP A 125 13.50 4.61 25.56
CA TRP A 125 14.87 4.36 25.13
C TRP A 125 15.88 4.76 26.22
N ASP A 126 16.47 3.74 26.85
CA ASP A 126 17.63 3.85 27.73
C ASP A 126 18.92 3.60 26.92
N PRO A 127 19.86 4.57 26.85
CA PRO A 127 21.08 4.43 26.05
C PRO A 127 22.03 3.34 26.55
N GLU A 128 21.91 2.89 27.80
CA GLU A 128 22.70 1.79 28.36
C GLU A 128 22.13 0.42 27.96
N LYS A 129 20.81 0.22 28.10
CA LYS A 129 20.14 -1.01 27.64
C LYS A 129 20.34 -1.24 26.15
N ALA A 130 20.36 -0.17 25.36
CA ALA A 130 20.64 -0.24 23.93
C ALA A 130 22.03 -0.82 23.61
N LYS A 131 23.06 -0.38 24.34
CA LYS A 131 24.43 -0.89 24.16
C LYS A 131 24.51 -2.36 24.56
N GLU A 132 23.86 -2.73 25.65
CA GLU A 132 23.82 -4.12 26.13
C GLU A 132 23.07 -5.03 25.13
N ALA A 133 21.92 -4.58 24.61
CA ALA A 133 21.15 -5.31 23.60
C ALA A 133 21.91 -5.47 22.29
N ALA A 134 22.59 -4.41 21.82
CA ALA A 134 23.44 -4.48 20.63
C ALA A 134 24.61 -5.46 20.82
N LEU A 135 25.22 -5.48 22.02
CA LEU A 135 26.30 -6.41 22.33
C LEU A 135 25.80 -7.85 22.37
N LEU A 136 24.63 -8.08 22.98
CA LEU A 136 24.01 -9.40 23.07
C LEU A 136 23.61 -9.93 21.70
N ARG A 137 23.03 -9.08 20.84
CA ARG A 137 22.67 -9.45 19.47
C ARG A 137 23.91 -9.82 18.66
N LYS A 138 25.00 -9.05 18.80
CA LYS A 138 26.27 -9.37 18.14
C LYS A 138 26.88 -10.69 18.63
N GLN A 139 26.74 -11.00 19.92
CA GLN A 139 27.13 -12.30 20.47
C GLN A 139 26.28 -13.44 19.90
N GLN A 140 24.96 -13.26 19.82
CA GLN A 140 24.04 -14.25 19.22
C GLN A 140 24.35 -14.48 17.74
N GLU A 141 24.56 -13.43 16.96
CA GLU A 141 24.94 -13.56 15.54
C GLU A 141 26.26 -14.34 15.37
N TYR A 142 27.25 -14.07 16.23
CA TYR A 142 28.51 -14.81 16.22
C TYR A 142 28.34 -16.29 16.63
N GLU A 143 27.50 -16.57 17.63
CA GLU A 143 27.17 -17.94 18.02
C GLU A 143 26.40 -18.70 16.93
N ASP A 144 25.46 -18.05 16.25
CA ASP A 144 24.70 -18.63 15.15
C ASP A 144 25.59 -18.85 13.91
N GLU A 145 26.53 -17.95 13.62
CA GLU A 145 27.55 -18.15 12.59
C GLU A 145 28.47 -19.32 12.92
N LEU A 146 28.92 -19.43 14.18
CA LEU A 146 29.70 -20.58 14.65
C LEU A 146 28.90 -21.88 14.53
N ARG A 147 27.63 -21.88 14.93
CA ARG A 147 26.73 -23.04 14.81
C ARG A 147 26.51 -23.41 13.35
N ALA A 148 26.30 -22.44 12.48
CA ALA A 148 26.16 -22.66 11.03
C ALA A 148 27.46 -23.20 10.41
N GLN A 149 28.63 -22.72 10.85
CA GLN A 149 29.92 -23.26 10.42
C GLN A 149 30.16 -24.68 10.94
N GLN A 150 29.76 -24.99 12.18
CA GLN A 150 29.83 -26.34 12.74
C GLN A 150 28.91 -27.31 11.97
N LEU A 151 27.67 -26.92 11.70
CA LEU A 151 26.72 -27.70 10.89
C LEU A 151 27.22 -27.95 9.46
N LYS A 152 28.03 -27.04 8.89
CA LYS A 152 28.69 -27.23 7.58
C LYS A 152 29.87 -28.20 7.65
N LYS A 153 30.63 -28.21 8.75
CA LYS A 153 31.81 -29.09 8.94
C LYS A 153 31.41 -30.52 9.29
N ASP A 154 30.43 -30.66 10.17
CA ASP A 154 29.85 -31.92 10.59
C ASP A 154 28.35 -31.91 10.27
N PRO A 155 27.94 -32.24 9.03
CA PRO A 155 26.55 -32.56 8.77
C PRO A 155 26.24 -33.78 9.63
N GLY A 156 25.62 -33.55 10.79
CA GLY A 156 25.40 -34.56 11.81
C GLY A 156 24.92 -35.88 11.19
N SER A 157 25.47 -37.00 11.68
CA SER A 157 25.29 -38.33 11.10
C SER A 157 23.83 -38.53 10.68
N ASN A 158 23.63 -38.50 9.38
CA ASN A 158 22.34 -38.52 8.70
C ASN A 158 21.72 -39.92 8.75
N LYS A 159 21.75 -40.59 9.92
CA LYS A 159 21.19 -41.94 10.13
C LYS A 159 19.74 -42.04 9.69
N PHE A 160 19.00 -40.94 9.81
CA PHE A 160 17.63 -40.84 9.30
C PHE A 160 17.58 -40.86 7.76
N ILE A 161 18.39 -40.03 7.09
CA ILE A 161 18.45 -39.99 5.62
C ILE A 161 18.98 -41.33 5.09
N GLU A 162 20.03 -41.90 5.68
CA GLU A 162 20.56 -43.22 5.33
C GLU A 162 19.53 -44.34 5.53
N LYS A 163 18.75 -44.30 6.63
CA LYS A 163 17.65 -45.25 6.84
C LYS A 163 16.58 -45.13 5.76
N TYR A 164 16.20 -43.90 5.38
CA TYR A 164 15.22 -43.66 4.31
C TYR A 164 15.75 -44.06 2.93
N GLU A 165 17.01 -43.76 2.63
CA GLU A 165 17.68 -44.23 1.41
C GLU A 165 17.70 -45.76 1.33
N ARG A 166 17.87 -46.45 2.46
CA ARG A 166 17.81 -47.93 2.51
C ARG A 166 16.39 -48.48 2.40
N LEU A 167 15.39 -47.80 2.99
CA LEU A 167 14.01 -48.28 3.03
C LEU A 167 13.24 -48.01 1.73
N VAL A 168 13.54 -46.89 1.07
CA VAL A 168 12.78 -46.36 -0.08
C VAL A 168 13.64 -46.35 -1.37
N GLY A 169 14.96 -46.41 -1.25
CA GLY A 169 15.91 -46.35 -2.38
C GLY A 169 16.35 -44.91 -2.71
N LYS A 170 17.60 -44.74 -3.18
CA LYS A 170 18.16 -43.42 -3.55
C LYS A 170 17.46 -42.76 -4.75
N GLU A 171 16.91 -43.58 -5.64
CA GLU A 171 16.31 -43.11 -6.90
C GLU A 171 14.90 -42.50 -6.69
N THR A 172 14.12 -43.05 -5.77
CA THR A 172 12.74 -42.59 -5.48
C THR A 172 12.72 -41.18 -4.88
N GLY A 173 13.72 -40.81 -4.08
CA GLY A 173 13.84 -39.47 -3.49
C GLY A 173 14.09 -38.38 -4.54
N LYS A 174 14.96 -38.63 -5.53
CA LYS A 174 15.24 -37.68 -6.62
C LYS A 174 14.05 -37.53 -7.57
N GLU A 175 13.37 -38.63 -7.89
CA GLU A 175 12.15 -38.59 -8.71
C GLU A 175 11.01 -37.88 -7.98
N SER A 176 10.82 -38.14 -6.68
CA SER A 176 9.82 -37.47 -5.86
C SER A 176 10.11 -35.96 -5.71
N ALA A 177 11.37 -35.57 -5.54
CA ALA A 177 11.78 -34.17 -5.50
C ALA A 177 11.51 -33.45 -6.83
N ARG A 178 11.75 -34.13 -7.97
CA ARG A 178 11.44 -33.60 -9.31
C ARG A 178 9.93 -33.44 -9.56
N ILE A 179 9.11 -34.29 -8.92
CA ILE A 179 7.64 -34.19 -8.92
C ILE A 179 7.16 -33.05 -8.01
N LEU A 180 7.84 -32.81 -6.88
CA LEU A 180 7.55 -31.76 -5.89
C LEU A 180 8.05 -30.37 -6.28
N GLU A 181 8.76 -30.19 -7.39
CA GLU A 181 9.06 -28.87 -7.95
C GLU A 181 7.75 -28.18 -8.35
N VAL A 182 7.22 -27.40 -7.41
CA VAL A 182 5.99 -26.64 -7.53
C VAL A 182 6.11 -25.67 -8.70
N ASN A 183 5.07 -25.59 -9.52
CA ASN A 183 5.03 -24.67 -10.64
C ASN A 183 5.23 -23.23 -10.14
N LYS A 184 6.31 -22.56 -10.57
CA LYS A 184 6.65 -21.18 -10.17
C LYS A 184 5.57 -20.16 -10.55
N GLN A 185 4.62 -20.55 -11.38
CA GLN A 185 3.50 -19.70 -11.80
C GLN A 185 2.20 -20.42 -11.45
N PHE A 186 1.61 -20.01 -10.32
CA PHE A 186 0.27 -20.43 -9.91
C PHE A 186 -0.71 -20.24 -11.07
N GLY A 187 -1.43 -21.30 -11.44
CA GLY A 187 -2.40 -21.29 -12.55
C GLY A 187 -1.95 -21.91 -13.88
N PHE A 188 -0.69 -22.35 -14.02
CA PHE A 188 -0.27 -23.16 -15.18
C PHE A 188 -0.28 -24.67 -14.84
N VAL A 189 -0.89 -25.50 -15.70
CA VAL A 189 -0.79 -26.96 -15.63
C VAL A 189 0.25 -27.40 -16.65
N ARG A 190 1.21 -28.27 -16.27
CA ARG A 190 2.20 -28.80 -17.22
C ARG A 190 1.49 -29.58 -18.32
N SER A 191 1.98 -29.49 -19.56
CA SER A 191 1.39 -30.14 -20.74
C SER A 191 1.15 -31.63 -20.55
N GLU A 192 2.05 -32.33 -19.85
CA GLU A 192 1.96 -33.76 -19.60
C GLU A 192 0.72 -34.16 -18.78
N LEU A 193 0.24 -33.24 -17.93
CA LEU A 193 -0.91 -33.43 -17.04
C LEU A 193 -2.24 -32.93 -17.66
N LYS A 194 -2.20 -32.33 -18.85
CA LYS A 194 -3.40 -31.87 -19.54
C LYS A 194 -4.13 -33.04 -20.20
N LYS A 195 -5.46 -32.98 -20.17
CA LYS A 195 -6.35 -33.98 -20.81
C LYS A 195 -6.23 -33.98 -22.34
N ASP A 196 -5.95 -32.81 -22.93
CA ASP A 196 -5.66 -32.68 -24.36
C ASP A 196 -4.15 -32.67 -24.57
N LYS A 197 -3.65 -33.69 -25.28
CA LYS A 197 -2.24 -33.86 -25.63
C LYS A 197 -1.94 -33.45 -27.07
N ARG A 198 -2.95 -33.01 -27.82
CA ARG A 198 -2.77 -32.58 -29.21
C ARG A 198 -1.87 -31.35 -29.24
N THR A 199 -1.02 -31.29 -30.24
CA THR A 199 -0.28 -30.07 -30.52
C THR A 199 -1.26 -28.97 -30.96
N ILE A 200 -0.82 -27.71 -30.82
CA ILE A 200 -1.65 -26.55 -31.22
C ILE A 200 -2.04 -26.64 -32.71
N GLU A 201 -1.11 -27.12 -33.54
CA GLU A 201 -1.32 -27.28 -34.98
C GLU A 201 -2.36 -28.35 -35.31
N GLU A 202 -2.31 -29.50 -34.63
CA GLU A 202 -3.30 -30.57 -34.75
C GLU A 202 -4.69 -30.10 -34.31
N ALA A 203 -4.77 -29.39 -33.18
CA ALA A 203 -6.05 -28.85 -32.70
C ALA A 203 -6.64 -27.83 -33.69
N LEU A 204 -5.81 -26.99 -34.31
CA LEU A 204 -6.24 -26.04 -35.34
C LEU A 204 -6.64 -26.74 -36.65
N ALA A 205 -5.98 -27.84 -37.01
CA ALA A 205 -6.36 -28.67 -38.15
C ALA A 205 -7.72 -29.34 -37.92
N ASP A 206 -7.95 -29.90 -36.73
CA ASP A 206 -9.23 -30.51 -36.35
C ASP A 206 -10.38 -29.49 -36.35
N ILE A 207 -10.14 -28.27 -35.84
CA ILE A 207 -11.13 -27.20 -35.88
C ILE A 207 -11.46 -26.84 -37.33
N ARG A 208 -10.45 -26.70 -38.21
CA ARG A 208 -10.65 -26.40 -39.63
C ARG A 208 -11.41 -27.53 -40.34
N ALA A 209 -11.02 -28.78 -40.12
CA ALA A 209 -11.70 -29.94 -40.69
C ALA A 209 -13.16 -30.05 -40.21
N LYS A 210 -13.42 -29.77 -38.92
CA LYS A 210 -14.76 -29.79 -38.35
C LYS A 210 -15.65 -28.66 -38.89
N LYS A 211 -15.08 -27.48 -39.20
CA LYS A 211 -15.82 -26.40 -39.89
C LYS A 211 -16.20 -26.82 -41.31
N LEU A 212 -15.24 -27.30 -42.10
CA LEU A 212 -15.46 -27.80 -43.46
C LEU A 212 -16.52 -28.92 -43.57
N LYS A 213 -16.61 -29.80 -42.57
CA LYS A 213 -17.66 -30.84 -42.54
C LYS A 213 -19.05 -30.26 -42.27
N ARG A 214 -19.18 -29.30 -41.35
CA ARG A 214 -20.47 -28.62 -41.10
C ARG A 214 -20.95 -27.88 -42.34
N ASP A 215 -20.06 -27.17 -43.02
CA ASP A 215 -20.41 -26.43 -44.24
C ASP A 215 -20.91 -27.36 -45.38
N LYS A 216 -20.44 -28.62 -45.42
CA LYS A 216 -20.93 -29.63 -46.37
C LYS A 216 -22.26 -30.24 -45.95
N GLU A 217 -22.46 -30.50 -44.65
CA GLU A 217 -23.72 -31.05 -44.14
C GLU A 217 -24.88 -30.05 -44.31
N ASP A 218 -24.66 -28.76 -44.03
CA ASP A 218 -25.68 -27.71 -44.19
C ASP A 218 -26.07 -27.48 -45.68
N GLY A 219 -25.15 -27.70 -46.63
CA GLY A 219 -25.43 -27.58 -48.07
C GLY A 219 -26.20 -28.75 -48.70
N THR A 220 -26.40 -29.86 -47.97
CA THR A 220 -27.12 -31.04 -48.50
C THR A 220 -28.58 -31.12 -48.04
N THR A 221 -28.95 -30.32 -47.03
CA THR A 221 -30.33 -30.25 -46.50
C THR A 221 -31.26 -29.36 -47.32
N ASP A 222 -30.74 -28.45 -48.14
CA ASP A 222 -31.56 -27.48 -48.92
C ASP A 222 -32.05 -27.98 -50.28
N GLN A 223 -31.66 -29.18 -50.75
CA GLN A 223 -32.09 -29.71 -52.07
C GLN A 223 -33.21 -30.76 -52.03
N LYS A 224 -33.75 -31.12 -50.85
CA LYS A 224 -34.80 -32.15 -50.72
C LYS A 224 -36.22 -31.64 -50.44
N SER A 225 -36.45 -30.33 -50.42
CA SER A 225 -37.74 -29.71 -50.07
C SER A 225 -38.53 -29.10 -51.24
N GLN A 226 -38.10 -29.29 -52.50
CA GLN A 226 -38.85 -28.83 -53.69
C GLN A 226 -39.18 -29.99 -54.66
N SER A 227 -40.01 -30.94 -54.25
CA SER A 227 -40.78 -31.77 -55.20
C SER A 227 -41.96 -32.44 -54.49
N GLY A 228 -43.15 -31.86 -54.60
CA GLY A 228 -44.37 -32.51 -54.11
C GLY A 228 -45.53 -31.55 -53.86
N ASN A 229 -46.08 -30.94 -54.91
CA ASN A 229 -47.45 -30.41 -54.87
C ASN A 229 -48.08 -30.59 -56.25
N GLY A 230 -49.04 -31.51 -56.36
CA GLY A 230 -49.70 -31.83 -57.61
C GLY A 230 -50.84 -32.84 -57.45
N ALA A 231 -52.05 -32.29 -57.37
CA ALA A 231 -53.35 -32.85 -57.78
C ALA A 231 -54.07 -33.85 -56.87
N HIS A 232 -55.19 -33.40 -56.31
CA HIS A 232 -56.47 -34.11 -56.43
C HIS A 232 -57.60 -33.08 -56.69
N PRO A 233 -58.53 -33.33 -57.63
CA PRO A 233 -59.85 -32.71 -57.63
C PRO A 233 -60.73 -33.22 -56.48
#